data_AF-A0A1J1DVZ5-F1
#
_entry.id   AF-A0A1J1DVZ5-F1
#
_cell.length_a   1.000
_cell.length_b   1.000
_cell.length_c   1.000
_cell.angle_alpha   90.00
_cell.angle_beta   90.00
_cell.angle_gamma   90.00
#
_symmetry.space_group_name_H-M   'P 1'
#
loop_
_entity.id
_entity.type
_entity.pdbx_description
1 polymer ?
#
loop_
_entity_poly.entity_id
_entity_poly.type
_entity_poly.pdbx_seq_one_letter_code
_entity_poly.pdbx_strand_id
1 'polypeptide(L)'
;MKTNILFKNTLSLLTLGVVVFSCTKPTEGPKTKEESEAGVSEKSLVSIKSFVFTKAGNSTGTPASTATPSEAYAALFIKKTPALAYTDKSYEKFEARIEADGVIKVLVPFDKTLNISAPVTLKATITFNGKIGPNIYLGDSTTPLDSTITSFDYDITTELIHSKLIKSEGISHSFKLSRKEKDSNPIEKVCKVVFVHDKPSKDCTIGPDDFKFTVNTSNINTVTNLTPVGSGSPTAPTANSTIKAHYVASTDAKYGLEAGKPAEFQLRKSESSKPAGELKQGGVDASAYFKADALKLPDGAYIEVSTDTNACPGSSTPATCANVNPITGVRTGGTASATTTTDLKGHSTSGNKIEYKFTVVAQDGTSKKYYKLTINADAAPAG
;
A
#
# COMPACT_ATOMS: atom_id res chain seq x y z
N MET A 1 -37.64 19.65 -43.44
CA MET A 1 -37.43 19.52 -41.98
C MET A 1 -36.99 18.08 -41.71
N LYS A 2 -35.69 17.82 -41.44
CA LYS A 2 -35.13 17.45 -40.11
C LYS A 2 -36.11 16.60 -39.29
N THR A 3 -35.75 15.37 -38.89
CA THR A 3 -34.77 15.12 -37.83
C THR A 3 -34.07 13.76 -37.96
N ASN A 4 -32.73 13.76 -37.80
CA ASN A 4 -31.88 12.58 -37.59
C ASN A 4 -31.87 12.23 -36.10
N ILE A 5 -31.92 10.94 -35.75
CA ILE A 5 -31.35 10.44 -34.48
C ILE A 5 -30.45 9.25 -34.80
N LEU A 6 -29.16 9.46 -34.58
CA LEU A 6 -28.06 8.52 -34.68
C LEU A 6 -28.14 7.50 -33.54
N PHE A 7 -28.35 6.23 -33.88
CA PHE A 7 -27.87 5.12 -33.07
C PHE A 7 -26.34 5.09 -33.16
N LYS A 8 -25.65 5.43 -32.08
CA LYS A 8 -24.21 5.21 -31.97
C LYS A 8 -23.96 3.76 -31.60
N ASN A 9 -23.39 3.02 -32.55
CA ASN A 9 -22.99 1.63 -32.44
C ASN A 9 -22.03 1.39 -31.27
N THR A 10 -22.50 0.64 -30.29
CA THR A 10 -21.73 -0.30 -29.48
C THR A 10 -21.38 -1.52 -30.34
N LEU A 11 -20.11 -1.67 -30.74
CA LEU A 11 -19.58 -2.87 -31.40
C LEU A 11 -18.04 -2.74 -31.39
N SER A 12 -17.21 -3.71 -31.01
CA SER A 12 -17.39 -5.08 -30.57
C SER A 12 -16.04 -5.52 -29.97
N LEU A 13 -16.12 -6.20 -28.83
CA LEU A 13 -15.10 -7.10 -28.32
C LEU A 13 -15.24 -8.40 -29.14
N LEU A 14 -14.30 -8.75 -30.02
CA LEU A 14 -14.18 -10.14 -30.50
C LEU A 14 -12.81 -10.43 -31.12
N THR A 15 -12.06 -11.28 -30.44
CA THR A 15 -11.17 -12.34 -30.94
C THR A 15 -10.57 -12.16 -32.33
N LEU A 16 -9.31 -11.74 -32.38
CA LEU A 16 -8.40 -12.12 -33.47
C LEU A 16 -7.35 -13.07 -32.91
N GLY A 17 -7.56 -14.36 -33.16
CA GLY A 17 -6.47 -15.34 -33.13
C GLY A 17 -5.45 -14.93 -34.19
N VAL A 18 -4.33 -14.39 -33.74
CA VAL A 18 -3.19 -14.08 -34.60
C VAL A 18 -2.13 -15.13 -34.33
N VAL A 19 -1.85 -15.90 -35.37
CA VAL A 19 -0.74 -16.85 -35.47
C VAL A 19 0.56 -16.10 -35.14
N VAL A 20 1.29 -16.58 -34.15
CA VAL A 20 2.57 -16.03 -33.72
C VAL A 20 3.63 -16.45 -34.73
N PHE A 21 3.88 -15.63 -35.75
CA PHE A 21 5.16 -15.67 -36.46
C PHE A 21 6.18 -14.91 -35.62
N SER A 22 6.79 -15.63 -34.67
CA SER A 22 8.10 -15.27 -34.15
C SER A 22 9.11 -15.48 -35.28
N CYS A 23 9.34 -14.45 -36.09
CA CYS A 23 10.33 -14.50 -37.16
C CYS A 23 11.69 -14.00 -36.67
N THR A 24 12.57 -15.00 -36.52
CA THR A 24 13.95 -15.03 -37.00
C THR A 24 14.97 -14.08 -36.35
N LYS A 25 15.79 -14.67 -35.47
CA LYS A 25 17.20 -14.28 -35.38
C LYS A 25 17.81 -14.28 -36.79
N PRO A 26 18.48 -13.23 -37.25
CA PRO A 26 19.36 -13.35 -38.40
C PRO A 26 20.52 -14.25 -37.99
N THR A 27 20.78 -15.31 -38.75
CA THR A 27 22.00 -16.10 -38.63
C THR A 27 23.17 -15.21 -39.06
N GLU A 28 23.95 -14.72 -38.09
CA GLU A 28 25.19 -13.99 -38.34
C GLU A 28 26.27 -15.00 -38.78
N GLY A 29 26.68 -14.93 -40.04
CA GLY A 29 27.97 -15.47 -40.47
C GLY A 29 29.11 -14.68 -39.81
N PRO A 30 30.29 -15.28 -39.59
CA PRO A 30 31.35 -14.65 -38.81
C PRO A 30 31.93 -13.45 -39.56
N LYS A 31 31.95 -12.28 -38.93
CA LYS A 31 32.60 -11.07 -39.47
C LYS A 31 33.88 -10.71 -38.74
N THR A 32 34.82 -10.22 -39.54
CA THR A 32 36.19 -9.79 -39.21
C THR A 32 36.22 -8.47 -38.43
N LYS A 33 37.28 -8.28 -37.66
CA LYS A 33 37.50 -7.27 -36.60
C LYS A 33 37.52 -5.77 -37.02
N GLU A 34 37.12 -5.40 -38.22
CA GLU A 34 37.18 -4.00 -38.69
C GLU A 34 35.81 -3.30 -38.86
N GLU A 35 34.71 -3.94 -38.42
CA GLU A 35 33.35 -3.36 -38.46
C GLU A 35 32.90 -2.68 -37.14
N SER A 36 33.81 -2.47 -36.17
CA SER A 36 33.44 -2.04 -34.82
C SER A 36 33.32 -0.52 -34.58
N GLU A 37 33.55 0.36 -35.56
CA GLU A 37 33.51 1.82 -35.32
C GLU A 37 32.65 2.66 -36.28
N ALA A 38 31.97 2.06 -37.26
CA ALA A 38 30.95 2.77 -38.06
C ALA A 38 29.93 1.79 -38.63
N GLY A 39 28.87 1.49 -37.87
CA GLY A 39 27.86 0.53 -38.31
C GLY A 39 26.92 0.08 -37.21
N VAL A 40 26.16 1.02 -36.64
CA VAL A 40 24.92 0.66 -35.94
C VAL A 40 24.04 -0.05 -36.97
N SER A 41 23.97 -1.37 -36.84
CA SER A 41 23.15 -2.22 -37.69
C SER A 41 21.68 -1.80 -37.61
N GLU A 42 21.28 -1.08 -38.66
CA GLU A 42 19.96 -0.95 -39.24
C GLU A 42 19.11 -2.23 -39.03
N LYS A 43 18.26 -2.25 -38.00
CA LYS A 43 17.00 -3.03 -37.92
C LYS A 43 16.26 -2.93 -36.57
N SER A 44 16.87 -2.41 -35.51
CA SER A 44 16.18 -2.34 -34.22
C SER A 44 15.28 -1.09 -34.09
N LEU A 45 14.00 -1.32 -33.78
CA LEU A 45 13.06 -0.27 -33.37
C LEU A 45 13.42 0.26 -31.98
N VAL A 46 13.03 1.52 -31.71
CA VAL A 46 13.37 2.23 -30.47
C VAL A 46 13.03 1.40 -29.22
N SER A 47 13.95 1.43 -28.26
CA SER A 47 13.78 0.76 -26.97
C SER A 47 13.32 1.74 -25.89
N ILE A 48 12.26 1.36 -25.18
CA ILE A 48 11.72 2.13 -24.05
C ILE A 48 12.63 1.89 -22.85
N LYS A 49 13.10 2.98 -22.24
CA LYS A 49 13.92 3.03 -21.03
C LYS A 49 13.07 3.02 -19.77
N SER A 50 12.00 3.81 -19.74
CA SER A 50 11.11 3.92 -18.60
C SER A 50 9.69 4.28 -19.02
N PHE A 51 8.75 3.94 -18.14
CA PHE A 51 7.33 4.21 -18.30
C PHE A 51 6.79 4.65 -16.94
N VAL A 52 6.47 5.95 -16.79
CA VAL A 52 6.26 6.57 -15.48
C VAL A 52 4.97 7.36 -15.45
N PHE A 53 4.11 7.11 -14.47
CA PHE A 53 2.98 7.99 -14.15
C PHE A 53 3.43 9.00 -13.11
N THR A 54 3.24 10.28 -13.36
CA THR A 54 3.62 11.34 -12.41
C THR A 54 2.40 11.92 -11.73
N LYS A 55 2.58 12.40 -10.49
CA LYS A 55 1.55 13.10 -9.74
C LYS A 55 1.03 14.32 -10.51
N ALA A 56 1.94 15.11 -11.07
CA ALA A 56 1.59 16.29 -11.85
C ALA A 56 0.74 15.98 -13.08
N GLY A 57 1.04 14.89 -13.80
CA GLY A 57 0.27 14.47 -14.98
C GLY A 57 -1.10 13.86 -14.66
N ASN A 58 -1.34 13.50 -13.40
CA ASN A 58 -2.52 12.72 -12.99
C ASN A 58 -3.27 13.34 -11.79
N SER A 59 -3.08 14.64 -11.54
CA SER A 59 -3.76 15.38 -10.46
C SER A 59 -4.39 16.66 -10.97
N THR A 60 -5.37 17.18 -10.22
CA THR A 60 -5.99 18.48 -10.47
C THR A 60 -5.65 19.45 -9.33
N GLY A 61 -5.50 20.74 -9.67
CA GLY A 61 -5.20 21.81 -8.71
C GLY A 61 -3.77 22.36 -8.81
N THR A 62 -3.64 23.66 -8.57
CA THR A 62 -2.38 24.41 -8.63
C THR A 62 -2.25 25.26 -7.36
N PRO A 63 -1.10 25.31 -6.66
CA PRO A 63 0.18 24.64 -6.95
C PRO A 63 0.17 23.13 -6.62
N ALA A 64 1.19 22.39 -7.08
CA ALA A 64 1.29 20.93 -6.92
C ALA A 64 1.25 20.43 -5.46
N SER A 65 1.51 21.30 -4.48
CA SER A 65 1.39 21.00 -3.04
C SER A 65 -0.06 20.82 -2.57
N THR A 66 -1.05 21.28 -3.34
CA THR A 66 -2.50 21.13 -3.09
C THR A 66 -3.19 20.27 -4.15
N ALA A 67 -2.43 19.59 -5.01
CA ALA A 67 -3.00 18.79 -6.08
C ALA A 67 -3.70 17.54 -5.51
N THR A 68 -4.93 17.32 -5.95
CA THR A 68 -5.72 16.12 -5.64
C THR A 68 -5.51 15.09 -6.75
N PRO A 69 -5.09 13.86 -6.43
CA PRO A 69 -4.90 12.83 -7.45
C PRO A 69 -6.23 12.44 -8.07
N SER A 70 -6.19 11.99 -9.32
CA SER A 70 -7.25 11.13 -9.79
C SER A 70 -7.32 9.86 -8.93
N GLU A 71 -8.53 9.35 -8.70
CA GLU A 71 -8.74 8.11 -7.95
C GLU A 71 -7.89 6.95 -8.51
N ALA A 72 -7.78 6.89 -9.85
CA ALA A 72 -6.97 5.92 -10.57
C ALA A 72 -5.48 6.00 -10.25
N TYR A 73 -4.93 7.22 -10.15
CA TYR A 73 -3.52 7.40 -9.80
C TYR A 73 -3.27 7.09 -8.34
N ALA A 74 -4.17 7.50 -7.44
CA ALA A 74 -4.09 7.15 -6.02
C ALA A 74 -4.06 5.63 -5.80
N ALA A 75 -4.86 4.88 -6.57
CA ALA A 75 -4.92 3.42 -6.51
C ALA A 75 -3.59 2.71 -6.85
N LEU A 76 -2.64 3.38 -7.51
CA LEU A 76 -1.33 2.79 -7.84
C LEU A 76 -0.37 2.68 -6.64
N PHE A 77 -0.67 3.28 -5.48
CA PHE A 77 0.31 3.40 -4.38
C PHE A 77 -0.07 2.71 -3.07
N ILE A 78 -1.35 2.42 -2.84
CA ILE A 78 -1.82 2.10 -1.49
C ILE A 78 -1.46 0.67 -1.10
N LYS A 79 -0.46 0.54 -0.21
CA LYS A 79 -0.11 -0.70 0.51
C LYS A 79 0.00 -0.50 2.02
N LYS A 80 -0.35 0.64 2.62
CA LYS A 80 -0.07 0.91 4.04
C LYS A 80 -1.34 1.17 4.83
N THR A 81 -1.37 0.68 6.07
CA THR A 81 -2.47 0.90 7.01
C THR A 81 -1.94 1.60 8.27
N PRO A 82 -2.38 2.83 8.59
CA PRO A 82 -3.25 3.67 7.77
C PRO A 82 -2.56 4.12 6.48
N ALA A 83 -3.36 4.52 5.49
CA ALA A 83 -2.83 5.08 4.24
C ALA A 83 -1.97 6.32 4.53
N LEU A 84 -0.87 6.47 3.78
CA LEU A 84 -0.05 7.66 3.87
C LEU A 84 -0.83 8.87 3.32
N ALA A 85 -0.56 10.05 3.86
CA ALA A 85 -1.10 11.27 3.30
C ALA A 85 -0.58 11.45 1.86
N TYR A 86 -1.42 11.95 0.95
CA TYR A 86 -1.03 12.14 -0.45
C TYR A 86 0.08 13.19 -0.65
N THR A 87 0.42 13.95 0.40
CA THR A 87 1.59 14.83 0.45
C THR A 87 2.91 14.08 0.62
N ASP A 88 2.88 12.77 0.91
CA ASP A 88 4.08 11.94 1.02
C ASP A 88 4.80 11.83 -0.34
N LYS A 89 6.12 11.89 -0.32
CA LYS A 89 6.98 11.81 -1.51
C LYS A 89 6.81 10.49 -2.27
N SER A 90 6.35 9.43 -1.61
CA SER A 90 6.07 8.16 -2.29
C SER A 90 5.04 8.28 -3.40
N TYR A 91 4.19 9.32 -3.39
CA TYR A 91 3.17 9.56 -4.41
C TYR A 91 3.66 10.40 -5.61
N GLU A 92 4.90 10.91 -5.61
CA GLU A 92 5.39 11.80 -6.68
C GLU A 92 5.39 11.12 -8.06
N LYS A 93 5.74 9.83 -8.11
CA LYS A 93 5.75 9.04 -9.34
C LYS A 93 5.51 7.55 -9.07
N PHE A 94 4.87 6.90 -10.03
CA PHE A 94 4.78 5.44 -10.12
C PHE A 94 5.53 4.96 -11.36
N GLU A 95 6.51 4.09 -11.19
CA GLU A 95 7.28 3.51 -12.30
C GLU A 95 6.77 2.11 -12.63
N ALA A 96 6.39 1.90 -13.89
CA ALA A 96 6.00 0.59 -14.37
C ALA A 96 7.23 -0.28 -14.67
N ARG A 97 7.08 -1.59 -14.52
CA ARG A 97 8.13 -2.56 -14.80
C ARG A 97 8.15 -2.89 -16.29
N ILE A 98 9.28 -2.66 -16.95
CA ILE A 98 9.49 -3.10 -18.33
C ILE A 98 10.05 -4.52 -18.30
N GLU A 99 9.36 -5.44 -18.95
CA GLU A 99 9.81 -6.82 -19.16
C GLU A 99 10.43 -6.98 -20.56
N ALA A 100 11.02 -8.16 -20.81
CA ALA A 100 11.44 -8.52 -22.16
C ALA A 100 10.24 -8.44 -23.14
N ASP A 101 10.54 -8.26 -24.43
CA ASP A 101 9.55 -8.27 -25.52
C ASP A 101 8.58 -7.07 -25.58
N GLY A 102 8.86 -5.99 -24.83
CA GLY A 102 8.07 -4.75 -24.92
C GLY A 102 6.76 -4.77 -24.12
N VAL A 103 6.65 -5.69 -23.15
CA VAL A 103 5.58 -5.69 -22.15
C VAL A 103 5.94 -4.75 -21.01
N ILE A 104 5.01 -3.86 -20.66
CA ILE A 104 5.11 -2.88 -19.57
C ILE A 104 4.07 -3.27 -18.52
N LYS A 105 4.51 -3.79 -17.37
CA LYS A 105 3.61 -4.15 -16.27
C LYS A 105 3.45 -3.01 -15.29
N VAL A 106 2.20 -2.59 -15.09
CA VAL A 106 1.78 -1.69 -14.02
C VAL A 106 1.29 -2.55 -12.87
N LEU A 107 2.10 -2.67 -11.82
CA LEU A 107 1.81 -3.50 -10.65
C LEU A 107 0.94 -2.73 -9.66
N VAL A 108 -0.37 -2.82 -9.82
CA VAL A 108 -1.34 -2.18 -8.94
C VAL A 108 -1.32 -2.89 -7.57
N PRO A 109 -1.14 -2.20 -6.45
CA PRO A 109 -1.25 -2.80 -5.11
C PRO A 109 -2.50 -3.67 -4.97
N PHE A 110 -2.36 -4.83 -4.33
CA PHE A 110 -3.48 -5.75 -4.18
C PHE A 110 -4.57 -5.14 -3.28
N ASP A 111 -5.79 -5.04 -3.79
CA ASP A 111 -6.93 -4.49 -3.04
C ASP A 111 -8.21 -5.18 -3.50
N LYS A 112 -8.85 -5.94 -2.60
CA LYS A 112 -10.10 -6.65 -2.88
C LYS A 112 -11.30 -5.72 -3.08
N THR A 113 -11.19 -4.47 -2.62
CA THR A 113 -12.25 -3.45 -2.69
C THR A 113 -12.14 -2.51 -3.88
N LEU A 114 -11.02 -2.57 -4.62
CA LEU A 114 -10.76 -1.69 -5.76
C LEU A 114 -11.75 -1.94 -6.90
N ASN A 115 -12.55 -0.92 -7.23
CA ASN A 115 -13.61 -1.00 -8.24
C ASN A 115 -13.81 0.31 -9.02
N ILE A 116 -12.77 0.76 -9.71
CA ILE A 116 -12.85 1.90 -10.64
C ILE A 116 -13.30 1.36 -11.99
N SER A 117 -14.61 1.25 -12.19
CA SER A 117 -15.21 0.63 -13.38
C SER A 117 -15.49 1.60 -14.52
N ALA A 118 -15.65 2.90 -14.21
CA ALA A 118 -15.72 3.93 -15.22
C ALA A 118 -14.33 4.11 -15.86
N PRO A 119 -14.23 4.20 -17.21
CA PRO A 119 -12.96 4.47 -17.86
C PRO A 119 -12.36 5.81 -17.40
N VAL A 120 -11.10 5.75 -16.97
CA VAL A 120 -10.30 6.87 -16.45
C VAL A 120 -8.99 6.95 -17.23
N THR A 121 -8.54 8.16 -17.53
CA THR A 121 -7.30 8.37 -18.26
C THR A 121 -6.14 8.58 -17.30
N LEU A 122 -5.13 7.72 -17.40
CA LEU A 122 -3.83 7.88 -16.75
C LEU A 122 -2.81 8.38 -17.77
N LYS A 123 -2.12 9.47 -17.46
CA LYS A 123 -1.04 10.02 -18.28
C LYS A 123 0.30 9.45 -17.84
N ALA A 124 0.97 8.75 -18.75
CA ALA A 124 2.30 8.20 -18.55
C ALA A 124 3.33 8.94 -19.40
N THR A 125 4.51 9.20 -18.84
CA THR A 125 5.67 9.67 -19.59
C THR A 125 6.51 8.47 -20.00
N ILE A 126 6.69 8.29 -21.30
CA ILE A 126 7.50 7.23 -21.91
C ILE A 126 8.87 7.84 -22.23
N THR A 127 9.94 7.25 -21.72
CA THR A 127 11.32 7.67 -22.03
C THR A 127 12.02 6.58 -22.82
N PHE A 128 12.83 6.96 -23.81
CA PHE A 128 13.56 6.05 -24.68
C PHE A 128 15.04 5.95 -24.30
N ASN A 129 15.72 4.91 -24.80
CA ASN A 129 17.18 4.76 -24.72
C ASN A 129 17.87 5.68 -25.73
N GLY A 130 17.75 6.99 -25.51
CA GLY A 130 18.28 8.04 -26.39
C GLY A 130 17.22 8.66 -27.29
N LYS A 131 17.68 9.35 -28.34
CA LYS A 131 16.81 9.98 -29.34
C LYS A 131 16.15 8.92 -30.21
N ILE A 132 14.89 9.14 -30.59
CA ILE A 132 14.10 8.16 -31.36
C ILE A 132 14.52 8.02 -32.83
N GLY A 133 15.18 9.05 -33.38
CA GLY A 133 15.54 9.10 -34.81
C GLY A 133 14.36 9.48 -35.71
N PRO A 134 14.60 9.67 -37.02
CA PRO A 134 13.58 10.11 -37.95
C PRO A 134 12.52 9.03 -38.23
N ASN A 135 11.39 9.46 -38.81
CA ASN A 135 10.36 8.59 -39.39
C ASN A 135 9.74 7.57 -38.43
N ILE A 136 9.68 7.90 -37.13
CA ILE A 136 8.97 7.11 -36.12
C ILE A 136 7.55 7.65 -35.92
N TYR A 137 6.56 6.78 -36.00
CA TYR A 137 5.14 7.11 -35.84
C TYR A 137 4.56 6.38 -34.62
N LEU A 138 3.62 7.04 -33.95
CA LEU A 138 2.87 6.50 -32.81
C LEU A 138 1.46 6.12 -33.26
N GLY A 139 1.07 4.86 -33.04
CA GLY A 139 -0.23 4.34 -33.44
C GLY A 139 -0.44 4.47 -34.96
N ASP A 140 -1.56 5.07 -35.33
CA ASP A 140 -1.95 5.33 -36.72
C ASP A 140 -1.70 6.79 -37.14
N SER A 141 -0.88 7.54 -36.38
CA SER A 141 -0.51 8.91 -36.72
C SER A 141 0.18 8.97 -38.08
N THR A 142 -0.22 9.92 -38.91
CA THR A 142 0.47 10.25 -40.18
C THR A 142 1.61 11.24 -40.00
N THR A 143 1.74 11.83 -38.82
CA THR A 143 2.82 12.76 -38.47
C THR A 143 3.87 12.02 -37.65
N PRO A 144 5.16 12.04 -38.06
CA PRO A 144 6.21 11.42 -37.29
C PRO A 144 6.45 12.21 -36.00
N LEU A 145 6.88 11.51 -34.96
CA LEU A 145 7.40 12.13 -33.75
C LEU A 145 8.67 12.92 -34.08
N ASP A 146 8.93 14.00 -33.35
CA ASP A 146 10.17 14.77 -33.51
C ASP A 146 11.39 13.87 -33.21
N SER A 147 12.28 13.76 -34.19
CA SER A 147 13.44 12.87 -34.16
C SER A 147 14.41 13.06 -32.99
N THR A 148 14.34 14.22 -32.32
CA THR A 148 15.21 14.62 -31.22
C THR A 148 14.65 14.32 -29.84
N ILE A 149 13.36 13.96 -29.74
CA ILE A 149 12.74 13.70 -28.44
C ILE A 149 13.36 12.47 -27.79
N THR A 150 13.51 12.54 -26.48
CA THR A 150 13.92 11.41 -25.63
C THR A 150 12.76 10.88 -24.80
N SER A 151 11.66 11.62 -24.74
CA SER A 151 10.45 11.26 -24.00
C SER A 151 9.21 11.92 -24.57
N PHE A 152 8.05 11.33 -24.34
CA PHE A 152 6.75 11.92 -24.64
C PHE A 152 5.68 11.40 -23.69
N ASP A 153 4.56 12.12 -23.58
CA ASP A 153 3.42 11.69 -22.77
C ASP A 153 2.44 10.85 -23.60
N TYR A 154 1.89 9.82 -22.97
CA TYR A 154 0.94 8.89 -23.54
C TYR A 154 -0.24 8.69 -22.59
N ASP A 155 -1.44 8.90 -23.09
CA ASP A 155 -2.67 8.77 -22.33
C ASP A 155 -3.23 7.35 -22.45
N ILE A 156 -3.48 6.72 -21.30
CA ILE A 156 -4.07 5.39 -21.21
C ILE A 156 -5.44 5.50 -20.56
N THR A 157 -6.50 5.25 -21.33
CA THR A 157 -7.86 5.17 -20.80
C THR A 157 -8.13 3.74 -20.34
N THR A 158 -8.23 3.53 -19.03
CA THR A 158 -8.38 2.21 -18.42
C THR A 158 -9.48 2.18 -17.36
N GLU A 159 -9.90 0.99 -16.98
CA GLU A 159 -10.57 0.73 -15.70
C GLU A 159 -9.54 0.12 -14.72
N LEU A 160 -9.81 0.12 -13.42
CA LEU A 160 -9.03 -0.58 -12.40
C LEU A 160 -10.00 -1.33 -11.48
N ILE A 161 -10.27 -2.60 -11.81
CA ILE A 161 -11.22 -3.44 -11.07
C ILE A 161 -10.51 -4.70 -10.59
N HIS A 162 -10.64 -4.99 -9.30
CA HIS A 162 -10.02 -6.14 -8.65
C HIS A 162 -10.17 -7.45 -9.45
N SER A 163 -11.40 -7.81 -9.84
CA SER A 163 -11.72 -9.07 -10.52
C SER A 163 -11.05 -9.24 -11.89
N LYS A 164 -10.60 -8.15 -12.52
CA LYS A 164 -9.83 -8.15 -13.77
C LYS A 164 -8.33 -8.11 -13.49
N LEU A 165 -7.91 -7.34 -12.50
CA LEU A 165 -6.50 -7.18 -12.10
C LEU A 165 -5.88 -8.43 -11.48
N ILE A 166 -6.66 -9.30 -10.84
CA ILE A 166 -6.16 -10.57 -10.28
C ILE A 166 -5.82 -11.63 -11.35
N LYS A 167 -6.30 -11.45 -12.59
CA LYS A 167 -6.04 -12.39 -13.68
C LYS A 167 -4.64 -12.18 -14.25
N SER A 168 -4.00 -13.23 -14.74
CA SER A 168 -2.67 -13.16 -15.37
C SER A 168 -2.64 -12.22 -16.58
N GLU A 169 -3.74 -12.14 -17.33
CA GLU A 169 -3.87 -11.28 -18.50
C GLU A 169 -4.04 -9.81 -18.12
N GLY A 170 -4.51 -9.54 -16.90
CA GLY A 170 -4.80 -8.21 -16.38
C GLY A 170 -5.75 -7.39 -17.26
N ILE A 171 -5.62 -6.07 -17.14
CA ILE A 171 -6.24 -5.10 -18.04
C ILE A 171 -5.16 -4.61 -18.98
N SER A 172 -5.29 -4.89 -20.27
CA SER A 172 -4.24 -4.67 -21.26
C SER A 172 -4.58 -3.53 -22.21
N HIS A 173 -3.58 -2.71 -22.51
CA HIS A 173 -3.58 -1.69 -23.55
C HIS A 173 -2.38 -1.90 -24.46
N SER A 174 -2.51 -1.56 -25.73
CA SER A 174 -1.40 -1.68 -26.67
C SER A 174 -1.27 -0.39 -27.46
N PHE A 175 -0.03 0.02 -27.70
CA PHE A 175 0.29 1.05 -28.68
C PHE A 175 1.38 0.54 -29.60
N LYS A 176 1.41 1.12 -30.80
CA LYS A 176 2.33 0.73 -31.85
C LYS A 176 3.36 1.84 -32.08
N LEU A 177 4.62 1.46 -32.17
CA LEU A 177 5.66 2.30 -32.74
C LEU A 177 6.04 1.71 -34.09
N SER A 178 5.98 2.52 -35.13
CA SER A 178 6.37 2.10 -36.48
C SER A 178 7.47 3.01 -37.03
N ARG A 179 8.41 2.43 -37.77
CA ARG A 179 9.36 3.16 -38.61
C ARG A 179 9.02 2.89 -40.06
N LYS A 180 8.86 3.94 -40.87
CA LYS A 180 8.62 3.81 -42.30
C LYS A 180 9.62 4.65 -43.07
N GLU A 181 10.53 3.98 -43.79
CA GLU A 181 11.41 4.65 -44.73
C GLU A 181 10.75 4.76 -46.10
N LYS A 182 11.29 5.64 -46.95
CA LYS A 182 10.82 5.80 -48.32
C LYS A 182 10.99 4.47 -49.06
N ASP A 183 9.92 4.02 -49.73
CA ASP A 183 9.89 2.80 -50.54
C ASP A 183 10.13 1.48 -49.76
N SER A 184 9.99 1.48 -48.43
CA SER A 184 10.08 0.28 -47.58
C SER A 184 8.75 -0.08 -46.92
N ASN A 185 8.58 -1.36 -46.60
CA ASN A 185 7.53 -1.78 -45.66
C ASN A 185 7.83 -1.21 -44.27
N PRO A 186 6.80 -0.85 -43.48
CA PRO A 186 7.00 -0.36 -42.13
C PRO A 186 7.52 -1.48 -41.23
N ILE A 187 8.50 -1.16 -40.39
CA ILE A 187 8.90 -2.01 -39.27
C ILE A 187 8.02 -1.60 -38.08
N GLU A 188 7.42 -2.56 -37.39
CA GLU A 188 6.48 -2.29 -36.30
C GLU A 188 6.90 -2.97 -34.99
N LYS A 189 6.64 -2.28 -33.87
CA LYS A 189 6.81 -2.79 -32.51
C LYS A 189 5.56 -2.45 -31.73
N VAL A 190 4.85 -3.48 -31.30
CA VAL A 190 3.69 -3.35 -30.43
C VAL A 190 4.18 -3.37 -28.99
N CYS A 191 3.92 -2.30 -28.25
CA CYS A 191 4.18 -2.22 -26.82
C CYS A 191 2.88 -2.49 -26.07
N LYS A 192 2.90 -3.47 -25.18
CA LYS A 192 1.73 -3.89 -24.41
C LYS A 192 1.86 -3.40 -22.97
N VAL A 193 0.97 -2.52 -22.55
CA VAL A 193 0.84 -2.09 -21.15
C VAL A 193 -0.18 -3.00 -20.47
N VAL A 194 0.19 -3.61 -19.34
CA VAL A 194 -0.68 -4.53 -18.60
C VAL A 194 -0.78 -4.08 -17.16
N PHE A 195 -1.98 -3.73 -16.73
CA PHE A 195 -2.31 -3.51 -15.32
C PHE A 195 -2.67 -4.84 -14.70
N VAL A 196 -1.92 -5.23 -13.67
CA VAL A 196 -2.18 -6.43 -12.87
C VAL A 196 -2.01 -6.10 -11.41
N HIS A 197 -2.69 -6.84 -10.54
CA HIS A 197 -2.38 -6.76 -9.13
C HIS A 197 -0.99 -7.29 -8.86
N ASP A 198 -0.26 -6.59 -7.97
CA ASP A 198 0.90 -7.18 -7.32
C ASP A 198 0.47 -8.35 -6.44
N LYS A 199 1.44 -9.20 -6.07
CA LYS A 199 1.18 -10.30 -5.15
C LYS A 199 0.71 -9.74 -3.81
N PRO A 200 -0.38 -10.26 -3.24
CA PRO A 200 -0.81 -9.83 -1.92
C PRO A 200 0.28 -10.14 -0.89
N SER A 201 0.58 -9.18 -0.03
CA SER A 201 1.52 -9.42 1.06
C SER A 201 0.97 -10.43 2.05
N LYS A 202 1.88 -11.27 2.56
CA LYS A 202 1.62 -12.22 3.64
C LYS A 202 2.06 -11.67 5.00
N ASP A 203 2.64 -10.47 5.03
CA ASP A 203 3.12 -9.90 6.27
C ASP A 203 1.96 -9.41 7.13
N CYS A 204 1.98 -9.84 8.39
CA CYS A 204 1.04 -9.50 9.44
C CYS A 204 1.79 -9.34 10.78
N THR A 205 3.09 -9.05 10.71
CA THR A 205 3.96 -8.91 11.88
C THR A 205 3.91 -7.49 12.42
N ILE A 206 3.65 -7.36 13.72
CA ILE A 206 3.93 -6.14 14.46
C ILE A 206 5.31 -6.35 15.11
N GLY A 207 6.29 -5.52 14.76
CA GLY A 207 7.61 -5.60 15.36
C GLY A 207 7.58 -5.26 16.86
N PRO A 208 8.59 -5.70 17.62
CA PRO A 208 8.66 -5.47 19.08
C PRO A 208 8.53 -4.01 19.50
N ASP A 209 8.94 -3.08 18.63
CA ASP A 209 8.89 -1.65 18.89
C ASP A 209 7.70 -0.94 18.24
N ASP A 210 6.87 -1.61 17.44
CA ASP A 210 5.90 -0.97 16.54
C ASP A 210 4.51 -0.73 17.17
N PHE A 211 4.21 -1.36 18.30
CA PHE A 211 2.96 -1.14 19.01
C PHE A 211 3.02 0.18 19.82
N LYS A 212 2.59 1.28 19.19
CA LYS A 212 2.79 2.65 19.70
C LYS A 212 1.48 3.41 19.90
N PHE A 213 1.54 4.40 20.79
CA PHE A 213 0.46 5.34 21.10
C PHE A 213 1.01 6.77 21.01
N THR A 214 0.23 7.68 20.43
CA THR A 214 0.50 9.11 20.44
C THR A 214 -0.04 9.71 21.73
N VAL A 215 0.83 10.35 22.49
CA VAL A 215 0.50 10.96 23.77
C VAL A 215 -0.32 12.22 23.55
N ASN A 216 -1.41 12.38 24.28
CA ASN A 216 -2.28 13.55 24.19
C ASN A 216 -2.35 14.32 25.52
N THR A 217 -2.76 15.57 25.48
CA THR A 217 -2.96 16.39 26.69
C THR A 217 -4.18 15.96 27.50
N SER A 218 -5.19 15.38 26.85
CA SER A 218 -6.46 15.01 27.47
C SER A 218 -7.13 13.82 26.78
N ASN A 219 -8.13 13.23 27.44
CA ASN A 219 -9.02 12.18 26.95
C ASN A 219 -8.32 10.83 26.66
N ILE A 220 -7.81 10.65 25.44
CA ILE A 220 -7.25 9.39 24.94
C ILE A 220 -5.72 9.48 24.99
N ASN A 221 -5.05 8.43 25.48
CA ASN A 221 -3.59 8.41 25.66
C ASN A 221 -3.07 9.62 26.46
N THR A 222 -3.86 10.09 27.43
CA THR A 222 -3.55 11.32 28.17
C THR A 222 -2.27 11.20 28.98
N VAL A 223 -1.46 12.27 28.99
CA VAL A 223 -0.22 12.39 29.79
C VAL A 223 -0.40 12.00 31.25
N THR A 224 -1.58 12.23 31.83
CA THR A 224 -1.88 11.96 33.25
C THR A 224 -1.93 10.47 33.60
N ASN A 225 -2.09 9.59 32.60
CA ASN A 225 -2.14 8.15 32.79
C ASN A 225 -0.81 7.46 32.47
N LEU A 226 0.16 8.20 31.92
CA LEU A 226 1.37 7.66 31.31
C LEU A 226 2.63 8.09 32.07
N THR A 227 3.64 7.23 32.03
CA THR A 227 5.00 7.51 32.50
C THR A 227 5.98 7.15 31.36
N PRO A 228 7.06 7.91 31.14
CA PRO A 228 8.02 7.57 30.09
C PRO A 228 8.77 6.29 30.42
N VAL A 229 9.15 5.58 29.36
CA VAL A 229 10.06 4.43 29.45
C VAL A 229 11.49 4.93 29.71
N GLY A 230 12.17 4.35 30.71
CA GLY A 230 13.64 4.34 30.78
C GLY A 230 14.37 5.54 31.40
N SER A 231 13.68 6.50 32.03
CA SER A 231 14.35 7.70 32.59
C SER A 231 14.69 7.64 34.08
N GLY A 232 14.29 6.60 34.82
CA GLY A 232 14.44 6.58 36.29
C GLY A 232 13.75 7.74 37.01
N SER A 233 12.91 8.51 36.30
CA SER A 233 12.23 9.72 36.79
C SER A 233 10.78 9.75 36.29
N PRO A 234 9.80 10.02 37.15
CA PRO A 234 8.36 9.99 36.85
C PRO A 234 7.87 11.22 36.07
N THR A 235 8.71 11.85 35.26
CA THR A 235 8.31 13.04 34.47
C THR A 235 7.35 12.61 33.38
N ALA A 236 6.09 13.03 33.40
CA ALA A 236 5.10 12.64 32.37
C ALA A 236 5.61 12.88 30.93
N PRO A 237 5.27 12.01 29.95
CA PRO A 237 5.68 12.22 28.57
C PRO A 237 5.08 13.52 28.00
N THR A 238 5.76 14.12 27.03
CA THR A 238 5.26 15.33 26.37
C THR A 238 4.12 14.99 25.41
N ALA A 239 3.11 15.86 25.30
CA ALA A 239 2.07 15.71 24.30
C ALA A 239 2.67 15.67 22.87
N ASN A 240 2.02 14.91 21.98
CA ASN A 240 2.45 14.60 20.61
C ASN A 240 3.73 13.74 20.49
N SER A 241 4.33 13.33 21.61
CA SER A 241 5.34 12.26 21.59
C SER A 241 4.68 10.89 21.39
N THR A 242 5.48 9.87 21.12
CA THR A 242 5.02 8.49 21.05
C THR A 242 5.55 7.69 22.22
N ILE A 243 4.68 6.91 22.87
CA ILE A 243 5.08 5.82 23.76
C ILE A 243 4.89 4.47 23.06
N LYS A 244 5.67 3.46 23.45
CA LYS A 244 5.56 2.10 22.93
C LYS A 244 5.11 1.16 24.04
N ALA A 245 4.25 0.20 23.72
CA ALA A 245 4.00 -0.93 24.61
C ALA A 245 5.25 -1.82 24.69
N HIS A 246 5.46 -2.44 25.84
CA HIS A 246 6.53 -3.39 26.02
C HIS A 246 6.18 -4.72 25.34
N TYR A 247 7.01 -5.17 24.41
CA TYR A 247 6.89 -6.50 23.80
C TYR A 247 7.46 -7.57 24.73
N VAL A 248 6.68 -8.61 25.00
CA VAL A 248 7.12 -9.76 25.78
C VAL A 248 7.78 -10.76 24.83
N ALA A 249 9.10 -10.91 24.93
CA ALA A 249 9.80 -11.94 24.17
C ALA A 249 9.39 -13.34 24.66
N SER A 250 9.27 -14.29 23.73
CA SER A 250 8.98 -15.69 24.02
C SER A 250 9.86 -16.60 23.18
N THR A 251 10.26 -17.73 23.76
CA THR A 251 10.97 -18.80 23.06
C THR A 251 10.03 -19.85 22.45
N ASP A 252 8.71 -19.70 22.64
CA ASP A 252 7.72 -20.62 22.06
C ASP A 252 7.62 -20.42 20.55
N ALA A 253 7.90 -21.47 19.77
CA ALA A 253 7.82 -21.43 18.31
C ALA A 253 6.42 -21.10 17.77
N LYS A 254 5.37 -21.28 18.57
CA LYS A 254 3.98 -20.97 18.23
C LYS A 254 3.54 -19.57 18.67
N TYR A 255 4.45 -18.77 19.20
CA TYR A 255 4.15 -17.43 19.72
C TYR A 255 3.65 -16.50 18.62
N GLY A 256 2.41 -16.02 18.78
CA GLY A 256 1.69 -15.22 17.82
C GLY A 256 1.15 -15.99 16.60
N LEU A 257 1.37 -17.30 16.50
CA LEU A 257 0.91 -18.11 15.35
C LEU A 257 -0.43 -18.82 15.60
N GLU A 258 -0.84 -18.96 16.86
CA GLU A 258 -2.09 -19.62 17.26
C GLU A 258 -2.88 -18.75 18.24
N ALA A 259 -4.22 -18.80 18.18
CA ALA A 259 -5.08 -17.98 19.02
C ALA A 259 -4.87 -18.18 20.53
N GLY A 260 -4.49 -19.39 20.95
CA GLY A 260 -4.18 -19.72 22.34
C GLY A 260 -2.81 -19.23 22.82
N LYS A 261 -1.96 -18.74 21.91
CA LYS A 261 -0.59 -18.30 22.19
C LYS A 261 -0.30 -16.95 21.53
N PRO A 262 -1.08 -15.90 21.83
CA PRO A 262 -0.91 -14.61 21.20
C PRO A 262 0.44 -13.98 21.57
N ALA A 263 1.04 -13.24 20.63
CA ALA A 263 2.14 -12.37 20.94
C ALA A 263 1.66 -11.20 21.83
N GLU A 264 2.39 -10.88 22.88
CA GLU A 264 1.95 -9.98 23.94
C GLU A 264 2.71 -8.66 23.93
N PHE A 265 1.93 -7.59 23.94
CA PHE A 265 2.36 -6.24 24.24
C PHE A 265 1.77 -5.81 25.58
N GLN A 266 2.49 -5.01 26.34
CA GLN A 266 2.10 -4.61 27.70
C GLN A 266 2.20 -3.10 27.89
N LEU A 267 1.17 -2.52 28.49
CA LEU A 267 1.27 -1.26 29.22
C LEU A 267 1.42 -1.59 30.70
N ARG A 268 2.65 -1.46 31.21
CA ARG A 268 3.03 -1.88 32.56
C ARG A 268 2.85 -0.75 33.55
N LYS A 269 2.49 -1.10 34.78
CA LYS A 269 2.55 -0.18 35.92
C LYS A 269 4.01 0.21 36.16
N SER A 270 4.23 1.46 36.55
CA SER A 270 5.50 1.88 37.13
C SER A 270 5.65 1.37 38.56
N GLU A 271 6.87 1.14 39.01
CA GLU A 271 7.18 0.87 40.41
C GLU A 271 8.45 1.64 40.77
N SER A 272 8.49 2.26 41.95
CA SER A 272 9.59 3.15 42.37
C SER A 272 10.95 2.44 42.48
N SER A 273 10.96 1.11 42.67
CA SER A 273 12.16 0.28 42.81
C SER A 273 12.53 -0.51 41.55
N LYS A 274 11.86 -0.26 40.42
CA LYS A 274 12.03 -1.01 39.17
C LYS A 274 12.13 -0.04 37.98
N PRO A 275 12.56 -0.51 36.80
CA PRO A 275 12.43 0.29 35.58
C PRO A 275 11.00 0.80 35.43
N ALA A 276 10.85 2.10 35.16
CA ALA A 276 9.54 2.73 35.00
C ALA A 276 8.74 2.01 33.89
N GLY A 277 7.47 1.71 34.21
CA GLY A 277 6.51 1.17 33.25
C GLY A 277 5.92 2.29 32.40
N GLU A 278 5.02 1.92 31.50
CA GLU A 278 4.34 2.87 30.61
C GLU A 278 3.19 3.63 31.30
N LEU A 279 2.72 3.11 32.45
CA LEU A 279 1.60 3.64 33.23
C LEU A 279 2.03 4.10 34.63
N LYS A 280 1.21 4.94 35.26
CA LYS A 280 1.37 5.35 36.68
C LYS A 280 1.40 4.16 37.66
N GLN A 281 1.95 4.36 38.85
CA GLN A 281 2.26 3.28 39.81
C GLN A 281 1.05 2.43 40.25
N GLY A 282 -0.11 3.06 40.46
CA GLY A 282 -1.35 2.36 40.79
C GLY A 282 -2.07 1.70 39.61
N GLY A 283 -1.49 1.78 38.40
CA GLY A 283 -2.19 1.48 37.16
C GLY A 283 -3.31 2.47 36.86
N VAL A 284 -4.19 2.09 35.96
CA VAL A 284 -5.32 2.90 35.48
C VAL A 284 -6.65 2.17 35.64
N ASP A 285 -7.74 2.92 35.60
CA ASP A 285 -9.12 2.39 35.66
C ASP A 285 -9.86 2.60 34.32
N ALA A 286 -11.16 2.29 34.30
CA ALA A 286 -12.01 2.40 33.12
C ALA A 286 -12.28 3.84 32.63
N SER A 287 -11.77 4.87 33.32
CA SER A 287 -11.77 6.27 32.83
C SER A 287 -10.53 6.60 32.00
N ALA A 288 -9.50 5.76 32.03
CA ALA A 288 -8.31 5.91 31.20
C ALA A 288 -8.52 5.26 29.82
N TYR A 289 -8.66 6.09 28.79
CA TYR A 289 -8.88 5.66 27.42
C TYR A 289 -7.58 5.61 26.62
N PHE A 290 -7.45 4.60 25.76
CA PHE A 290 -6.29 4.40 24.89
C PHE A 290 -6.70 4.18 23.44
N LYS A 291 -5.74 4.43 22.55
CA LYS A 291 -5.80 4.11 21.13
C LYS A 291 -4.38 3.94 20.59
N ALA A 292 -4.07 2.80 19.98
CA ALA A 292 -2.80 2.56 19.31
C ALA A 292 -2.74 3.30 17.97
N ASP A 293 -2.94 4.61 17.98
CA ASP A 293 -3.04 5.48 16.80
C ASP A 293 -1.71 5.70 16.06
N ALA A 294 -0.58 5.41 16.72
CA ALA A 294 0.74 5.40 16.13
C ALA A 294 1.17 4.01 15.61
N LEU A 295 0.38 2.95 15.85
CA LEU A 295 0.61 1.63 15.27
C LEU A 295 0.33 1.66 13.75
N LYS A 296 1.32 1.23 12.97
CA LYS A 296 1.20 1.02 11.52
C LYS A 296 1.29 -0.47 11.24
N LEU A 297 0.35 -0.98 10.45
CA LEU A 297 0.36 -2.37 10.03
C LEU A 297 1.11 -2.51 8.70
N PRO A 298 1.80 -3.65 8.48
CA PRO A 298 2.54 -3.88 7.25
C PRO A 298 1.59 -4.06 6.07
N ASP A 299 2.01 -3.58 4.89
CA ASP A 299 1.53 -4.00 3.57
C ASP A 299 0.01 -4.22 3.38
N GLY A 300 -0.84 -3.37 3.97
CA GLY A 300 -2.29 -3.44 3.79
C GLY A 300 -2.96 -4.49 4.69
N ALA A 301 -2.23 -5.03 5.66
CA ALA A 301 -2.80 -5.81 6.73
C ALA A 301 -3.84 -5.00 7.52
N TYR A 302 -4.79 -5.70 8.10
CA TYR A 302 -5.88 -5.13 8.89
C TYR A 302 -6.09 -5.90 10.19
N ILE A 303 -6.77 -5.26 11.12
CA ILE A 303 -7.13 -5.88 12.40
C ILE A 303 -8.50 -6.55 12.26
N GLU A 304 -8.53 -7.84 12.59
CA GLU A 304 -9.72 -8.64 12.80
C GLU A 304 -9.94 -8.81 14.31
N VAL A 305 -11.16 -8.53 14.76
CA VAL A 305 -11.60 -8.73 16.15
C VAL A 305 -12.87 -9.57 16.14
N SER A 306 -13.24 -10.12 17.30
CA SER A 306 -14.48 -10.88 17.47
C SER A 306 -15.70 -10.05 17.07
N THR A 307 -16.61 -10.69 16.36
CA THR A 307 -17.92 -10.11 16.01
C THR A 307 -18.94 -10.27 17.14
N ASP A 308 -18.66 -11.11 18.14
CA ASP A 308 -19.49 -11.26 19.34
C ASP A 308 -19.41 -10.00 20.21
N THR A 309 -20.55 -9.32 20.37
CA THR A 309 -20.68 -8.09 21.16
C THR A 309 -20.46 -8.32 22.66
N ASN A 310 -20.53 -9.57 23.14
CA ASN A 310 -20.30 -9.96 24.53
C ASN A 310 -18.85 -10.39 24.83
N ALA A 311 -17.96 -10.37 23.83
CA ALA A 311 -16.56 -10.79 23.98
C ALA A 311 -15.68 -9.82 24.82
N CYS A 312 -16.29 -8.98 25.66
CA CYS A 312 -15.67 -8.09 26.65
C CYS A 312 -16.47 -8.09 27.96
N PRO A 313 -16.50 -9.19 28.72
CA PRO A 313 -17.16 -9.22 30.02
C PRO A 313 -16.35 -8.37 31.02
N GLY A 314 -16.81 -7.16 31.32
CA GLY A 314 -16.08 -6.16 32.12
C GLY A 314 -15.90 -6.47 33.62
N SER A 315 -16.17 -7.70 34.06
CA SER A 315 -16.19 -8.10 35.48
C SER A 315 -15.28 -9.28 35.86
N SER A 316 -14.64 -9.97 34.90
CA SER A 316 -13.70 -11.06 35.23
C SER A 316 -12.29 -10.52 35.54
N THR A 317 -11.43 -11.29 36.23
CA THR A 317 -10.04 -10.92 36.48
C THR A 317 -9.09 -12.08 36.15
N PRO A 318 -8.18 -11.94 35.15
CA PRO A 318 -8.10 -10.80 34.23
C PRO A 318 -9.34 -10.74 33.33
N ALA A 319 -9.86 -9.53 33.09
CA ALA A 319 -10.90 -9.34 32.10
C ALA A 319 -10.30 -9.56 30.71
N THR A 320 -10.95 -10.34 29.86
CA THR A 320 -10.49 -10.58 28.49
C THR A 320 -11.46 -9.98 27.50
N CYS A 321 -10.95 -9.14 26.63
CA CYS A 321 -11.66 -8.37 25.63
C CYS A 321 -11.18 -8.79 24.24
N ALA A 322 -12.06 -9.29 23.37
CA ALA A 322 -11.67 -9.76 22.04
C ALA A 322 -12.41 -9.04 20.89
N ASN A 323 -13.31 -8.11 21.18
CA ASN A 323 -14.08 -7.37 20.17
C ASN A 323 -13.69 -5.88 20.04
N VAL A 324 -12.55 -5.46 20.60
CA VAL A 324 -12.07 -4.07 20.53
C VAL A 324 -10.88 -3.95 19.59
N ASN A 325 -11.00 -3.10 18.57
CA ASN A 325 -9.89 -2.82 17.67
C ASN A 325 -8.93 -1.82 18.35
N PRO A 326 -7.65 -2.17 18.61
CA PRO A 326 -6.75 -1.29 19.35
C PRO A 326 -6.37 -0.02 18.59
N ILE A 327 -6.39 -0.03 17.24
CA ILE A 327 -6.08 1.17 16.43
C ILE A 327 -7.23 2.15 16.49
N THR A 328 -8.49 1.72 16.49
CA THR A 328 -9.63 2.65 16.56
C THR A 328 -10.05 2.94 18.00
N GLY A 329 -9.78 2.01 18.92
CA GLY A 329 -10.27 1.99 20.28
C GLY A 329 -11.74 1.60 20.40
N VAL A 330 -12.41 1.22 19.31
CA VAL A 330 -13.88 1.00 19.28
C VAL A 330 -14.18 -0.49 19.26
N ARG A 331 -15.19 -0.91 20.05
CA ARG A 331 -15.69 -2.28 20.02
C ARG A 331 -16.64 -2.56 18.85
N THR A 332 -16.73 -3.80 18.42
CA THR A 332 -17.75 -4.24 17.45
C THR A 332 -19.16 -3.87 17.94
N GLY A 333 -19.93 -3.14 17.12
CA GLY A 333 -21.28 -2.67 17.45
C GLY A 333 -21.33 -1.52 18.47
N GLY A 334 -20.19 -0.97 18.88
CA GLY A 334 -20.11 0.15 19.82
C GLY A 334 -20.38 1.53 19.20
N THR A 335 -20.68 2.50 20.06
CA THR A 335 -20.95 3.91 19.72
C THR A 335 -19.93 4.88 20.30
N ALA A 336 -18.81 4.39 20.85
CA ALA A 336 -17.79 5.24 21.48
C ALA A 336 -17.26 6.32 20.51
N SER A 337 -17.09 7.54 21.03
CA SER A 337 -16.58 8.67 20.25
C SER A 337 -15.07 8.56 20.14
N ALA A 338 -14.56 8.04 19.01
CA ALA A 338 -13.14 7.78 18.74
C ALA A 338 -12.20 9.01 18.84
N THR A 339 -12.72 10.17 19.27
CA THR A 339 -12.02 11.43 19.54
C THR A 339 -11.93 11.77 21.04
N THR A 340 -12.81 11.21 21.90
CA THR A 340 -12.89 11.55 23.33
C THR A 340 -12.93 10.35 24.26
N THR A 341 -13.52 9.22 23.84
CA THR A 341 -13.61 7.99 24.65
C THR A 341 -13.42 6.75 23.79
N THR A 342 -12.93 5.67 24.41
CA THR A 342 -12.71 4.39 23.72
C THR A 342 -13.14 3.21 24.60
N ASP A 343 -13.34 2.05 23.97
CA ASP A 343 -13.52 0.77 24.65
C ASP A 343 -12.18 0.07 24.98
N LEU A 344 -11.07 0.57 24.41
CA LEU A 344 -9.72 0.22 24.83
C LEU A 344 -9.33 1.07 26.05
N LYS A 345 -9.50 0.52 27.25
CA LYS A 345 -9.41 1.28 28.51
C LYS A 345 -8.90 0.42 29.66
N GLY A 346 -8.59 1.04 30.79
CA GLY A 346 -8.27 0.30 32.01
C GLY A 346 -9.43 -0.57 32.51
N HIS A 347 -9.13 -1.46 33.45
CA HIS A 347 -10.11 -2.33 34.08
C HIS A 347 -11.11 -1.53 34.95
N SER A 348 -12.31 -2.07 35.18
CA SER A 348 -13.37 -1.44 36.00
C SER A 348 -12.88 -1.15 37.43
N THR A 349 -12.19 -2.11 38.03
CA THR A 349 -11.37 -1.93 39.24
C THR A 349 -9.96 -1.44 38.87
N SER A 350 -9.57 -0.26 39.39
CA SER A 350 -8.25 0.33 39.15
C SER A 350 -7.10 -0.64 39.45
N GLY A 351 -6.08 -0.67 38.60
CA GLY A 351 -4.86 -1.44 38.79
C GLY A 351 -4.97 -2.95 38.46
N ASN A 352 -6.19 -3.47 38.27
CA ASN A 352 -6.39 -4.84 37.79
C ASN A 352 -6.03 -4.96 36.31
N LYS A 353 -5.53 -6.14 35.94
CA LYS A 353 -5.17 -6.47 34.55
C LYS A 353 -6.42 -6.63 33.68
N ILE A 354 -6.31 -6.14 32.45
CA ILE A 354 -7.28 -6.39 31.37
C ILE A 354 -6.51 -6.70 30.08
N GLU A 355 -6.98 -7.70 29.36
CA GLU A 355 -6.35 -8.23 28.16
C GLU A 355 -7.20 -7.92 26.93
N TYR A 356 -6.62 -7.32 25.90
CA TYR A 356 -7.26 -7.03 24.63
C TYR A 356 -6.66 -7.90 23.53
N LYS A 357 -7.40 -8.92 23.08
CA LYS A 357 -6.99 -9.88 22.05
C LYS A 357 -7.49 -9.43 20.69
N PHE A 358 -6.63 -9.52 19.69
CA PHE A 358 -6.95 -9.17 18.31
C PHE A 358 -6.05 -9.96 17.36
N THR A 359 -6.46 -10.05 16.10
CA THR A 359 -5.73 -10.74 15.05
C THR A 359 -5.30 -9.72 14.01
N VAL A 360 -4.05 -9.76 13.58
CA VAL A 360 -3.62 -9.06 12.37
C VAL A 360 -3.73 -10.04 11.22
N VAL A 361 -4.52 -9.68 10.22
CA VAL A 361 -4.71 -10.45 9.00
C VAL A 361 -3.95 -9.74 7.88
N ALA A 362 -3.08 -10.46 7.18
CA ALA A 362 -2.34 -9.92 6.05
C ALA A 362 -3.28 -9.60 4.88
N GLN A 363 -2.76 -8.87 3.90
CA GLN A 363 -3.49 -8.47 2.70
C GLN A 363 -4.02 -9.65 1.87
N ASP A 364 -3.37 -10.83 1.93
CA ASP A 364 -3.87 -12.05 1.30
C ASP A 364 -5.23 -12.53 1.89
N GLY A 365 -5.54 -12.13 3.13
CA GLY A 365 -6.73 -12.54 3.88
C GLY A 365 -6.62 -13.92 4.54
N THR A 366 -5.46 -14.59 4.42
CA THR A 366 -5.23 -15.95 4.91
C THR A 366 -4.10 -16.05 5.92
N SER A 367 -3.05 -15.24 5.75
CA SER A 367 -1.94 -15.18 6.70
C SER A 367 -2.38 -14.37 7.92
N LYS A 368 -2.26 -14.96 9.11
CA LYS A 368 -2.74 -14.39 10.36
C LYS A 368 -1.68 -14.47 11.45
N LYS A 369 -1.65 -13.46 12.31
CA LYS A 369 -0.94 -13.49 13.59
C LYS A 369 -1.85 -13.00 14.71
N TYR A 370 -1.75 -13.65 15.86
CA TYR A 370 -2.59 -13.40 17.03
C TYR A 370 -1.82 -12.57 18.04
N TYR A 371 -2.46 -11.52 18.54
CA TYR A 371 -1.85 -10.60 19.48
C TYR A 371 -2.75 -10.33 20.68
N LYS A 372 -2.12 -9.85 21.74
CA LYS A 372 -2.77 -9.40 22.95
C LYS A 372 -2.08 -8.15 23.47
N LEU A 373 -2.85 -7.15 23.85
CA LEU A 373 -2.39 -6.00 24.62
C LEU A 373 -2.89 -6.16 26.07
N THR A 374 -1.98 -6.21 27.02
CA THR A 374 -2.30 -6.23 28.45
C THR A 374 -2.14 -4.83 29.03
N ILE A 375 -3.21 -4.27 29.61
CA ILE A 375 -3.18 -3.01 30.36
C ILE A 375 -3.09 -3.33 31.86
N ASN A 376 -2.35 -2.51 32.60
CA ASN A 376 -1.97 -2.73 34.00
C ASN A 376 -1.15 -4.01 34.21
N ALA A 377 -0.33 -4.39 33.23
CA ALA A 377 0.69 -5.42 33.44
C ALA A 377 1.60 -5.03 34.62
N ASP A 378 2.22 -6.02 35.25
CA ASP A 378 3.13 -5.75 36.37
C ASP A 378 4.39 -5.05 35.87
N ALA A 379 5.05 -4.28 36.75
CA ALA A 379 6.29 -3.61 36.38
C ALA A 379 7.36 -4.64 35.99
N ALA A 380 8.30 -4.20 35.15
CA ALA A 380 9.45 -5.02 34.76
C ALA A 380 10.18 -5.54 36.01
N PRO A 381 10.57 -6.83 36.08
CA PRO A 381 11.44 -7.29 37.16
C PRO A 381 12.67 -6.38 37.29
N ALA A 382 13.15 -6.16 38.52
CA ALA A 382 14.46 -5.53 38.70
C ALA A 382 15.51 -6.45 38.06
N GLY A 383 16.32 -5.89 37.17
CA GLY A 383 17.38 -6.60 36.45
C GLY A 383 18.57 -6.95 37.33
#